data_AF-A0A1Y2EKV1-F1
#
_entry.id   AF-A0A1Y2EKV1-F1
#
_cell.length_a   1.000
_cell.length_b   1.000
_cell.length_c   1.000
_cell.angle_alpha   90.00
_cell.angle_beta   90.00
_cell.angle_gamma   90.00
#
_symmetry.space_group_name_H-M   'P 1'
#
loop_
_entity.id
_entity.type
_entity.pdbx_description
1 polymer ?
#
loop_
_entity_poly.entity_id
_entity_poly.type
_entity_poly.pdbx_seq_one_letter_code
_entity_poly.pdbx_strand_id
1 'polypeptide(L)'
;MAEHALKLNHWSPDYRRDPQWRWPWWEFDLDPDTAFHNLSRQYNTYSLPIQAPQAFHLDLIDIANEANSLDDLHARLSERSTARQTEVFKAWRNAAIQLVAAP
;
A
#
# COMPACT_ATOMS: atom_id res chain seq x y z
N MET A 1 -11.18 -17.32 20.23
CA MET A 1 -10.95 -16.82 18.86
C MET A 1 -11.50 -15.42 18.77
N ALA A 2 -10.81 -14.45 19.36
CA ALA A 2 -11.19 -13.05 19.31
C ALA A 2 -9.95 -12.26 18.93
N GLU A 3 -10.07 -11.62 17.76
CA GLU A 3 -9.14 -10.74 17.07
C GLU A 3 -8.27 -9.90 18.02
N HIS A 4 -7.05 -10.38 18.26
CA HIS A 4 -5.91 -9.51 18.47
C HIS A 4 -5.42 -9.02 17.10
N ALA A 5 -6.32 -8.34 16.36
CA ALA A 5 -5.86 -7.44 15.32
C ALA A 5 -5.11 -6.33 16.06
N LEU A 6 -3.78 -6.47 16.09
CA LEU A 6 -2.84 -5.46 16.54
C LEU A 6 -3.40 -4.10 16.14
N LYS A 7 -3.59 -3.22 17.13
CA LYS A 7 -3.87 -1.79 16.96
C LYS A 7 -2.69 -1.17 16.19
N LEU A 8 -2.58 -1.47 14.91
CA LEU A 8 -1.63 -0.87 13.98
C LEU A 8 -2.20 0.49 13.64
N ASN A 9 -1.87 1.46 14.48
CA ASN A 9 -1.79 2.89 14.22
C ASN A 9 -3.04 3.56 13.64
N HIS A 10 -3.56 4.52 14.40
CA HIS A 10 -4.62 5.50 14.08
C HIS A 10 -4.31 6.43 12.89
N TRP A 11 -3.43 6.02 11.98
CA TRP A 11 -3.08 6.79 10.79
C TRP A 11 -4.23 6.68 9.79
N SER A 12 -5.21 7.56 9.92
CA SER A 12 -6.28 7.77 8.96
C SER A 12 -6.37 9.29 8.76
N PRO A 13 -5.64 9.84 7.78
CA PRO A 13 -5.78 11.24 7.41
C PRO A 13 -7.19 11.55 6.93
N ASP A 14 -7.63 12.80 7.04
CA ASP A 14 -8.88 13.21 6.41
C ASP A 14 -8.63 13.44 4.92
N TYR A 15 -8.81 12.39 4.12
CA TYR A 15 -8.58 12.38 2.67
C TYR A 15 -9.40 13.43 1.90
N ARG A 16 -10.45 14.01 2.52
CA ARG A 16 -11.26 15.08 1.93
C ARG A 16 -10.71 16.46 2.30
N ARG A 17 -10.36 16.65 3.57
CA ARG A 17 -10.00 17.96 4.15
C ARG A 17 -8.52 18.28 4.12
N ASP A 18 -7.63 17.27 4.16
CA ASP A 18 -6.19 17.47 4.20
C ASP A 18 -5.61 17.44 2.78
N PRO A 19 -5.18 18.58 2.20
CA PRO A 19 -4.78 18.63 0.79
C PRO A 19 -3.58 17.74 0.46
N GLN A 20 -2.66 17.57 1.41
CA GLN A 20 -1.47 16.73 1.27
C GLN A 20 -1.77 15.22 1.18
N TRP A 21 -2.99 14.80 1.56
CA TRP A 21 -3.45 13.42 1.52
C TRP A 21 -4.52 13.20 0.45
N ARG A 22 -4.86 14.23 -0.34
CA ARG A 22 -5.87 14.10 -1.38
C ARG A 22 -5.30 13.31 -2.56
N TRP A 23 -6.08 12.33 -3.04
CA TRP A 23 -5.82 11.56 -4.26
C TRP A 23 -7.04 11.69 -5.19
N PRO A 24 -7.02 11.32 -6.48
CA PRO A 24 -8.13 11.56 -7.41
C PRO A 24 -9.29 10.54 -7.28
N TRP A 25 -9.78 10.29 -6.07
CA TRP A 25 -10.83 9.29 -5.77
C TRP A 25 -12.12 9.49 -6.58
N TRP A 26 -12.48 10.75 -6.88
CA TRP A 26 -13.67 11.11 -7.65
C TRP A 26 -13.61 10.66 -9.11
N GLU A 27 -12.43 10.42 -9.67
CA GLU A 27 -12.27 9.98 -11.07
C GLU A 27 -12.63 8.50 -11.25
N PHE A 28 -12.67 7.76 -10.14
CA PHE A 28 -12.94 6.33 -10.09
C PHE A 28 -14.28 5.98 -9.44
N ASP A 29 -15.11 6.98 -9.11
CA ASP A 29 -16.35 6.82 -8.35
C ASP A 29 -16.15 6.05 -7.03
N LEU A 30 -15.01 6.28 -6.37
CA LEU A 30 -14.69 5.68 -5.08
C LEU A 30 -15.06 6.63 -3.93
N ASP A 31 -15.03 6.11 -2.70
CA ASP A 31 -14.99 6.92 -1.47
C ASP A 31 -13.52 7.22 -1.11
N PRO A 32 -13.15 8.39 -0.54
CA PRO A 32 -11.75 8.75 -0.41
C PRO A 32 -11.04 7.88 0.63
N ASP A 33 -11.79 7.35 1.60
CA ASP A 33 -11.27 6.48 2.65
C ASP A 33 -10.98 5.06 2.12
N THR A 34 -11.41 4.75 0.88
CA THR A 34 -11.11 3.49 0.18
C THR A 34 -9.61 3.27 0.02
N ALA A 35 -8.81 4.35 -0.08
CA ALA A 35 -7.35 4.28 -0.14
C ALA A 35 -6.75 3.51 1.03
N PHE A 36 -7.13 3.88 2.26
CA PHE A 36 -6.56 3.29 3.46
C PHE A 36 -7.19 1.94 3.82
N HIS A 37 -8.50 1.81 3.66
CA HIS A 37 -9.20 0.62 4.14
C HIS A 37 -9.15 -0.54 3.16
N ASN A 38 -9.39 -0.26 1.88
CA ASN A 38 -9.62 -1.30 0.88
C ASN A 38 -8.39 -1.50 0.02
N LEU A 39 -7.89 -0.43 -0.62
CA LEU A 39 -6.74 -0.52 -1.54
C LEU A 39 -5.47 -0.91 -0.80
N SER A 40 -5.16 -0.28 0.35
CA SER A 40 -3.99 -0.67 1.16
C SER A 40 -4.10 -2.11 1.69
N ARG A 41 -5.28 -2.53 2.13
CA ARG A 41 -5.50 -3.92 2.58
C ARG A 41 -5.30 -4.91 1.45
N GLN A 42 -5.74 -4.57 0.24
CA GLN A 42 -5.66 -5.48 -0.91
C GLN A 42 -4.26 -5.52 -1.54
N TYR A 43 -3.59 -4.37 -1.63
CA TYR A 43 -2.36 -4.22 -2.43
C TYR A 43 -1.11 -3.95 -1.61
N ASN A 44 -1.25 -3.51 -0.35
CA ASN A 44 -0.11 -3.25 0.54
C ASN A 44 -0.03 -4.24 1.71
N THR A 45 -0.78 -5.34 1.69
CA THR A 45 -0.75 -6.33 2.78
C THR A 45 -0.50 -7.73 2.23
N TYR A 46 0.44 -8.45 2.83
CA TYR A 46 0.58 -9.91 2.65
C TYR A 46 0.11 -10.61 3.94
N SER A 47 1.02 -10.79 4.90
CA SER A 47 0.69 -11.11 6.31
C SER A 47 0.83 -9.88 7.23
N LEU A 48 1.63 -8.90 6.79
CA LEU A 48 1.85 -7.59 7.39
C LEU A 48 1.87 -6.54 6.26
N PRO A 49 1.73 -5.24 6.60
CA PRO A 49 1.93 -4.17 5.62
C PRO A 49 3.32 -4.26 4.99
N ILE A 50 3.38 -4.26 3.65
CA ILE A 50 4.63 -4.32 2.88
C ILE A 50 5.36 -2.97 3.00
N GLN A 51 4.60 -1.87 3.01
CA GLN A 51 5.09 -0.50 3.14
C GLN A 51 4.42 0.24 4.29
N ALA A 52 5.11 1.27 4.78
CA ALA A 52 4.49 2.27 5.64
C ALA A 52 3.29 2.92 4.93
N PRO A 53 2.21 3.27 5.65
CA PRO A 53 1.00 3.80 5.05
C PRO A 53 1.21 5.05 4.17
N GLN A 54 2.11 5.94 4.56
CA GLN A 54 2.50 7.13 3.79
C GLN A 54 3.13 6.76 2.44
N ALA A 55 3.99 5.73 2.43
CA ALA A 55 4.66 5.29 1.20
C ALA A 55 3.66 4.66 0.23
N PHE A 56 2.72 3.86 0.74
CA PHE A 56 1.63 3.34 -0.09
C PHE A 56 0.75 4.46 -0.66
N HIS A 57 0.47 5.50 0.14
CA HIS A 57 -0.34 6.63 -0.34
C HIS A 57 0.33 7.39 -1.49
N LEU A 58 1.66 7.55 -1.45
CA LEU A 58 2.41 8.14 -2.56
C LEU A 58 2.31 7.28 -3.83
N ASP A 59 2.53 5.96 -3.71
CA ASP A 59 2.35 5.04 -4.84
C ASP A 59 0.91 5.12 -5.40
N LEU A 60 -0.10 5.23 -4.53
CA LEU A 60 -1.50 5.37 -4.93
C LEU A 60 -1.74 6.67 -5.71
N ILE A 61 -1.22 7.81 -5.27
CA ILE A 61 -1.38 9.08 -5.98
C ILE A 61 -0.76 8.97 -7.38
N ASP A 62 0.47 8.50 -7.46
CA ASP A 62 1.19 8.39 -8.73
C ASP A 62 0.44 7.49 -9.71
N ILE A 63 0.01 6.30 -9.26
CA ILE A 63 -0.74 5.36 -10.09
C ILE A 63 -2.12 5.91 -10.47
N ALA A 64 -2.83 6.54 -9.54
CA ALA A 64 -4.17 7.07 -9.80
C ALA A 64 -4.15 8.24 -10.79
N ASN A 65 -3.08 9.04 -10.82
CA ASN A 65 -2.90 10.09 -11.83
C ASN A 65 -2.61 9.53 -13.23
N GLU A 66 -2.11 8.30 -13.35
CA GLU A 66 -1.82 7.65 -14.63
C GLU A 66 -2.90 6.69 -15.12
N ALA A 67 -3.79 6.24 -14.21
CA ALA A 67 -4.84 5.29 -14.51
C ALA A 67 -6.01 5.95 -15.24
N ASN A 68 -6.53 5.27 -16.26
CA ASN A 68 -7.63 5.80 -17.09
C ASN A 68 -9.00 5.24 -16.70
N SER A 69 -9.04 4.26 -15.80
CA SER A 69 -10.26 3.62 -15.31
C SER A 69 -9.99 2.95 -13.96
N LEU A 70 -11.05 2.56 -13.27
CA LEU A 70 -10.95 1.80 -12.02
C LEU A 70 -10.24 0.45 -12.24
N ASP A 71 -10.51 -0.23 -13.36
CA ASP A 71 -9.84 -1.49 -13.70
C ASP A 71 -8.33 -1.29 -13.96
N ASP A 72 -7.96 -0.21 -14.65
CA ASP A 72 -6.55 0.15 -14.90
C ASP A 72 -5.83 0.51 -13.58
N LEU A 73 -6.50 1.25 -12.69
CA LEU A 73 -6.00 1.53 -11.34
C LEU A 73 -5.71 0.23 -10.58
N HIS A 74 -6.67 -0.71 -10.55
CA HIS A 74 -6.50 -2.00 -9.89
C HIS A 74 -5.38 -2.85 -10.52
N ALA A 75 -5.27 -2.87 -11.85
CA ALA A 75 -4.22 -3.59 -12.56
C ALA A 75 -2.82 -3.06 -12.19
N ARG A 76 -2.63 -1.74 -12.22
CA ARG A 76 -1.37 -1.08 -11.87
C ARG A 76 -1.00 -1.23 -10.40
N LEU A 77 -1.97 -1.11 -9.49
CA LEU A 77 -1.75 -1.36 -8.06
C LEU A 77 -1.32 -2.82 -7.80
N SER A 78 -1.91 -3.77 -8.53
CA SER A 78 -1.53 -5.19 -8.44
C SER A 78 -0.10 -5.43 -8.93
N GLU A 79 0.29 -4.81 -10.05
CA GLU A 79 1.66 -4.88 -10.58
C GLU A 79 2.67 -4.30 -9.58
N ARG A 80 2.38 -3.10 -9.06
CA ARG A 80 3.22 -2.45 -8.04
C ARG A 80 3.36 -3.28 -6.77
N SER A 81 2.27 -3.86 -6.29
CA SER A 81 2.27 -4.78 -5.14
C SER A 81 3.19 -5.97 -5.38
N THR A 82 3.09 -6.60 -6.55
CA THR A 82 3.90 -7.77 -6.93
C THR A 82 5.40 -7.41 -7.00
N ALA A 83 5.72 -6.27 -7.61
CA ALA A 83 7.08 -5.75 -7.65
C ALA A 83 7.63 -5.54 -6.23
N ARG A 84 6.85 -4.92 -5.34
CA ARG A 84 7.25 -4.64 -3.96
C ARG A 84 7.46 -5.90 -3.14
N GLN A 85 6.58 -6.89 -3.27
CA GLN A 85 6.77 -8.20 -2.63
C GLN A 85 8.09 -8.83 -3.07
N THR A 86 8.39 -8.79 -4.37
CA THR A 86 9.64 -9.32 -4.93
C THR A 86 10.87 -8.60 -4.36
N GLU A 87 10.85 -7.27 -4.29
CA GLU A 87 11.90 -6.45 -3.68
C GLU A 87 12.15 -6.83 -2.21
N VAL A 88 11.07 -6.93 -1.41
CA VAL A 88 11.13 -7.25 0.01
C VAL A 88 11.69 -8.66 0.23
N PHE A 89 11.19 -9.66 -0.49
CA PHE A 89 11.70 -11.03 -0.38
C PHE A 89 13.17 -11.14 -0.79
N LYS A 90 13.58 -10.39 -1.82
CA LYS A 90 14.99 -10.31 -2.23
C LYS A 90 15.85 -9.67 -1.14
N ALA A 91 15.39 -8.57 -0.54
CA ALA A 91 16.10 -7.90 0.55
C ALA A 91 16.25 -8.81 1.78
N TRP A 92 15.19 -9.52 2.17
CA TRP A 92 15.23 -10.48 3.27
C TRP A 92 16.17 -11.65 3.00
N ARG A 93 16.13 -12.21 1.79
CA ARG A 93 17.06 -13.27 1.39
C ARG A 93 18.52 -12.79 1.48
N ASN A 94 18.80 -11.58 1.01
CA ASN A 94 20.14 -10.99 1.07
C ASN A 94 20.59 -10.78 2.53
N ALA A 95 19.72 -10.24 3.38
CA ALA A 95 20.00 -10.03 4.79
C ALA A 95 20.28 -11.36 5.52
N ALA A 96 19.49 -12.41 5.24
CA ALA A 96 19.69 -13.74 5.80
C ALA A 96 21.06 -14.33 5.40
N ILE A 97 21.45 -14.18 4.13
CA ILE A 97 22.78 -14.62 3.65
C ILE A 97 23.90 -13.90 4.43
N GLN A 98 23.79 -12.58 4.61
CA GLN A 98 24.80 -11.80 5.34
C GLN A 98 24.88 -12.18 6.82
N LEU A 99 23.74 -12.43 7.48
CA LEU A 99 23.71 -12.86 8.88
C LEU A 99 24.33 -14.23 9.10
N VAL A 100 24.15 -15.17 8.16
CA VAL A 100 24.78 -16.49 8.23
C VAL A 100 26.27 -16.44 7.87
N ALA A 101 26.66 -15.53 6.98
CA ALA A 101 28.04 -15.40 6.51
C ALA A 101 28.92 -14.54 7.43
N ALA A 102 28.36 -13.80 8.39
CA ALA A 102 29.09 -13.05 9.40
C ALA A 102 29.56 -14.01 10.52
N PRO A 103 30.88 -14.18 10.74
CA PRO A 103 31.43 -15.06 11.79
C PRO A 103 31.21 -14.53 13.22
#